data_AF-A0A847FME0-F1
#
_entry.id   AF-A0A847FME0-F1
#
_cell.length_a   1.000
_cell.length_b   1.000
_cell.length_c   1.000
_cell.angle_alpha   90.00
_cell.angle_beta   90.00
_cell.angle_gamma   90.00
#
_symmetry.space_group_name_H-M   'P 1'
#
loop_
_entity.id
_entity.type
_entity.pdbx_description
1 polymer ?
#
loop_
_entity_poly.entity_id
_entity_poly.type
_entity_poly.pdbx_seq_one_letter_code
_entity_poly.pdbx_strand_id
1 'polypeptide(L)'
;MKHSGCTSVHEFVGDFIVYRNLEAVDERLPRLAEARRVLGDGQGPVPRKSEASYARVVAHLLRAARALDAPGVALRRLIFVGDTRLNDGTAFANLCDVGGWPGAAFIGAEDAEPERVELVEQGPTALYLANRWAALAGFEGFCHERGLPVDEGTAVVLDLDKTTVGARGRNDRAIDRARVEAVRETVAGLLGGEYDGSAFQAAYDLLNRPEFHPFTADNQDYLAYICLVLGSGLMGLDRLVAQVRAGRLASFAQFIAAVDGQAGYLPRGLREVHGEVLGRVQAGDPTPFKAFRANEYRATAARFGFLSDDWPLEHMVGEEILVTQEVREAALRWRSQGALIFALSDKPDEASFPPADLAARGGRAIHRMETHAGG
;
A
#
# COMPACT_ATOMS: atom_id res chain seq x y z
N MET A 1 23.38 10.98 1.11
CA MET A 1 22.87 9.63 1.29
C MET A 1 23.78 8.88 2.25
N LYS A 2 23.26 8.48 3.41
CA LYS A 2 23.90 7.54 4.34
C LYS A 2 22.81 6.62 4.92
N HIS A 3 23.13 5.36 5.22
CA HIS A 3 22.22 4.53 6.01
C HIS A 3 22.49 4.71 7.51
N SER A 4 21.46 4.52 8.33
CA SER A 4 21.52 4.66 9.81
C SER A 4 21.44 3.32 10.54
N GLY A 5 21.82 2.23 9.85
CA GLY A 5 21.68 0.86 10.33
C GLY A 5 20.28 0.29 10.13
N CYS A 6 20.06 -0.91 10.67
CA CYS A 6 18.79 -1.62 10.59
C CYS A 6 17.75 -1.10 11.61
N THR A 7 16.49 -1.11 11.20
CA THR A 7 15.31 -0.69 11.98
C THR A 7 14.06 -1.38 11.43
N SER A 8 12.91 -1.20 12.07
CA SER A 8 11.59 -1.58 11.56
C SER A 8 10.61 -0.42 11.71
N VAL A 9 9.54 -0.41 10.91
CA VAL A 9 8.45 0.57 11.09
C VAL A 9 7.83 0.46 12.49
N HIS A 10 7.78 -0.76 13.02
CA HIS A 10 7.32 -1.05 14.37
C HIS A 10 8.13 -0.32 15.47
N GLU A 11 9.38 0.08 15.21
CA GLU A 11 10.17 0.88 16.18
C GLU A 11 9.46 2.19 16.56
N PHE A 12 8.88 2.88 15.57
CA PHE A 12 8.29 4.21 15.75
C PHE A 12 6.75 4.22 15.66
N VAL A 13 6.13 3.20 15.05
CA VAL A 13 4.66 3.07 14.97
C VAL A 13 4.10 2.07 15.99
N GLY A 14 4.89 1.08 16.44
CA GLY A 14 4.36 -0.09 17.14
C GLY A 14 3.34 -0.84 16.27
N ASP A 15 2.21 -1.21 16.87
CA ASP A 15 1.08 -1.88 16.20
C ASP A 15 -0.10 -0.93 15.89
N PHE A 16 0.10 0.39 16.00
CA PHE A 16 -0.86 1.40 15.56
C PHE A 16 -0.81 1.56 14.04
N ILE A 17 -1.23 0.49 13.35
CA ILE A 17 -1.27 0.40 11.90
C ILE A 17 -2.51 -0.36 11.46
N VAL A 18 -3.06 0.04 10.31
CA VAL A 18 -4.09 -0.73 9.60
C VAL A 18 -3.64 -0.97 8.15
N TYR A 19 -4.00 -2.14 7.64
CA TYR A 19 -3.84 -2.50 6.24
C TYR A 19 -5.14 -2.28 5.46
N ARG A 20 -5.18 -2.80 4.24
CA ARG A 20 -6.28 -2.61 3.29
C ARG A 20 -7.65 -2.99 3.82
N ASN A 21 -7.73 -3.98 4.71
CA ASN A 21 -9.00 -4.46 5.24
C ASN A 21 -9.55 -3.62 6.43
N LEU A 22 -8.80 -2.63 6.91
CA LEU A 22 -9.10 -1.82 8.09
C LEU A 22 -9.22 -2.59 9.41
N GLU A 23 -8.62 -3.78 9.47
CA GLU A 23 -8.41 -4.50 10.72
C GLU A 23 -7.12 -3.96 11.37
N ALA A 24 -7.26 -3.33 12.54
CA ALA A 24 -6.11 -2.82 13.28
C ALA A 24 -5.24 -3.97 13.79
N VAL A 25 -3.92 -3.78 13.72
CA VAL A 25 -2.96 -4.79 14.18
C VAL A 25 -2.94 -4.87 15.71
N ASP A 26 -3.04 -3.74 16.40
CA ASP A 26 -3.23 -3.73 17.85
C ASP A 26 -4.64 -4.21 18.21
N GLU A 27 -4.74 -5.40 18.80
CA GLU A 27 -6.01 -6.06 19.16
C GLU A 27 -6.84 -5.28 20.19
N ARG A 28 -6.28 -4.25 20.84
CA ARG A 28 -7.01 -3.37 21.75
C ARG A 28 -7.86 -2.33 21.00
N LEU A 29 -7.62 -2.14 19.70
CA LEU A 29 -8.40 -1.27 18.84
C LEU A 29 -9.62 -2.00 18.27
N PRO A 30 -10.73 -1.29 18.03
CA PRO A 30 -11.94 -1.92 17.54
C PRO A 30 -11.73 -2.47 16.13
N ARG A 31 -12.29 -3.65 15.87
CA ARG A 31 -12.28 -4.27 14.54
C ARG A 31 -13.22 -3.52 13.58
N LEU A 32 -13.09 -3.70 12.26
CA LEU A 32 -13.90 -2.95 11.29
C LEU A 32 -15.41 -3.12 11.53
N ALA A 33 -15.84 -4.34 11.84
CA ALA A 33 -17.24 -4.64 12.12
C ALA A 33 -17.77 -3.91 13.37
N GLU A 34 -16.91 -3.68 14.36
CA GLU A 34 -17.24 -2.96 15.59
C GLU A 34 -17.27 -1.45 15.35
N ALA A 35 -16.25 -0.93 14.65
CA ALA A 35 -16.18 0.47 14.24
C ALA A 35 -17.43 0.88 13.43
N ARG A 36 -17.85 0.05 12.46
CA ARG A 36 -19.07 0.29 11.66
C ARG A 36 -20.32 0.37 12.51
N ARG A 37 -20.46 -0.53 13.49
CA ARG A 37 -21.61 -0.55 14.39
C ARG A 37 -21.71 0.75 15.20
N VAL A 38 -20.57 1.26 15.66
CA VAL A 38 -20.50 2.55 16.40
C VAL A 38 -20.81 3.73 15.49
N LEU A 39 -20.32 3.70 14.25
CA LEU A 39 -20.49 4.78 13.28
C LEU A 39 -21.88 4.81 12.62
N GLY A 40 -22.71 3.77 12.84
CA GLY A 40 -23.96 3.60 12.12
C GLY A 40 -23.77 3.29 10.64
N ASP A 41 -22.57 2.89 10.24
CA ASP A 41 -22.26 2.44 8.89
C ASP A 41 -22.80 1.01 8.71
N GLY A 42 -23.53 0.78 7.62
CA GLY A 42 -24.10 -0.54 7.31
C GLY A 42 -23.08 -1.63 6.99
N GLN A 43 -23.57 -2.83 6.70
CA GLN A 43 -22.74 -3.87 6.09
C GLN A 43 -22.46 -3.49 4.63
N GLY A 44 -21.19 -3.47 4.25
CA GLY A 44 -20.75 -3.11 2.90
C GLY A 44 -19.32 -3.53 2.62
N PRO A 45 -18.83 -3.39 1.39
CA PRO A 45 -17.44 -3.69 1.05
C PRO A 45 -16.49 -2.85 1.90
N VAL A 46 -15.26 -3.32 2.10
CA VAL A 46 -14.24 -2.52 2.80
C VAL A 46 -13.99 -1.23 2.00
N PRO A 47 -14.13 -0.03 2.61
CA PRO A 47 -14.02 1.22 1.90
C PRO A 47 -12.59 1.48 1.41
N ARG A 48 -12.43 2.24 0.31
CA ARG A 48 -11.12 2.62 -0.22
C ARG A 48 -10.56 3.87 0.46
N LYS A 49 -9.24 4.00 0.51
CA LYS A 49 -8.51 5.09 1.19
C LYS A 49 -8.96 6.50 0.78
N SER A 50 -9.40 6.66 -0.47
CA SER A 50 -9.93 7.92 -1.01
C SER A 50 -11.41 8.18 -0.69
N GLU A 51 -12.13 7.25 -0.04
CA GLU A 51 -13.55 7.40 0.30
C GLU A 51 -13.75 8.02 1.69
N ALA A 52 -14.82 8.80 1.86
CA ALA A 52 -15.17 9.38 3.15
C ALA A 52 -15.54 8.32 4.22
N SER A 53 -16.09 7.17 3.80
CA SER A 53 -16.35 6.00 4.65
C SER A 53 -15.08 5.42 5.27
N TYR A 54 -13.98 5.39 4.52
CA TYR A 54 -12.67 4.99 5.04
C TYR A 54 -12.19 5.97 6.10
N ALA A 55 -12.29 7.27 5.84
CA ALA A 55 -11.90 8.31 6.79
C ALA A 55 -12.73 8.26 8.08
N ARG A 56 -14.03 7.91 8.05
CA ARG A 56 -14.84 7.68 9.26
C ARG A 56 -14.30 6.57 10.14
N VAL A 57 -13.96 5.43 9.55
CA VAL A 57 -13.37 4.31 10.28
C VAL A 57 -12.01 4.70 10.84
N VAL A 58 -11.12 5.27 10.03
CA VAL A 58 -9.77 5.63 10.48
C VAL A 58 -9.81 6.74 11.54
N ALA A 59 -10.66 7.77 11.41
CA ALA A 59 -10.81 8.79 12.45
C ALA A 59 -11.34 8.21 13.77
N HIS A 60 -12.21 7.20 13.71
CA HIS A 60 -12.64 6.46 14.90
C HIS A 60 -11.47 5.69 15.53
N LEU A 61 -10.67 4.99 14.72
CA LEU A 61 -9.48 4.27 15.17
C LEU A 61 -8.43 5.20 15.77
N LEU A 62 -8.17 6.36 15.18
CA LEU A 62 -7.26 7.37 15.72
C LEU A 62 -7.70 7.86 17.10
N ARG A 63 -9.00 8.11 17.30
CA ARG A 63 -9.56 8.48 18.62
C ARG A 63 -9.42 7.35 19.63
N ALA A 64 -9.67 6.10 19.22
CA ALA A 64 -9.49 4.92 20.07
C ALA A 64 -8.02 4.70 20.46
N ALA A 65 -7.10 4.81 19.49
CA ALA A 65 -5.66 4.72 19.71
C ALA A 65 -5.16 5.83 20.63
N ARG A 66 -5.65 7.07 20.46
CA ARG A 66 -5.33 8.16 21.38
C ARG A 66 -5.83 7.89 22.80
N ALA A 67 -7.02 7.33 22.97
CA ALA A 67 -7.54 6.98 24.29
C ALA A 67 -6.71 5.88 24.99
N LEU A 68 -6.04 5.01 24.22
CA LEU A 68 -5.11 4.00 24.74
C LEU A 68 -3.72 4.58 25.04
N ASP A 69 -3.19 5.41 24.14
CA ASP A 69 -1.83 5.96 24.22
C ASP A 69 -1.69 7.06 25.27
N ALA A 70 -2.67 7.96 25.34
CA ALA A 70 -2.71 9.06 26.30
C ALA A 70 -4.15 9.31 26.79
N PRO A 71 -4.62 8.55 27.81
CA PRO A 71 -5.98 8.66 28.34
C PRO A 71 -6.34 10.10 28.75
N GLY A 72 -7.50 10.58 28.31
CA GLY A 72 -7.99 11.93 28.61
C GLY A 72 -7.48 13.03 27.67
N VAL A 73 -6.55 12.73 26.76
CA VAL A 73 -6.11 13.66 25.73
C VAL A 73 -6.95 13.50 24.46
N ALA A 74 -7.53 14.59 23.97
CA ALA A 74 -8.29 14.58 22.72
C ALA A 74 -7.41 14.99 21.54
N LEU A 75 -7.60 14.35 20.38
CA LEU A 75 -7.01 14.78 19.12
C LEU A 75 -7.66 16.08 18.65
N ARG A 76 -6.83 17.05 18.28
CA ARG A 76 -7.21 18.40 17.87
C ARG A 76 -6.75 18.76 16.47
N ARG A 77 -5.76 18.04 15.93
CA ARG A 77 -5.17 18.32 14.62
C ARG A 77 -4.59 17.06 13.99
N LEU A 78 -4.42 17.10 12.68
CA LEU A 78 -3.90 15.98 11.91
C LEU A 78 -2.73 16.40 11.02
N ILE A 79 -1.65 15.64 11.10
CA ILE A 79 -0.54 15.69 10.16
C ILE A 79 -0.55 14.40 9.36
N PHE A 80 -0.32 14.51 8.06
CA PHE A 80 -0.22 13.35 7.17
C PHE A 80 1.12 13.36 6.45
N VAL A 81 1.74 12.19 6.28
CA VAL A 81 2.94 12.01 5.46
C VAL A 81 2.64 10.94 4.43
N GLY A 82 2.79 11.26 3.14
CA GLY A 82 2.48 10.37 2.02
C GLY A 82 3.37 10.62 0.80
N ASP A 83 3.10 9.91 -0.29
CA ASP A 83 3.88 9.98 -1.53
C ASP A 83 3.08 10.48 -2.74
N THR A 84 1.74 10.39 -2.68
CA THR A 84 0.88 10.64 -3.83
C THR A 84 -0.16 11.71 -3.54
N ARG A 85 -0.08 12.85 -4.25
CA ARG A 85 -1.04 13.96 -4.12
C ARG A 85 -2.50 13.51 -4.26
N LEU A 86 -2.79 12.64 -5.23
CA LEU A 86 -4.15 12.20 -5.49
C LEU A 86 -4.69 11.27 -4.40
N ASN A 87 -3.97 10.20 -4.04
CA ASN A 87 -4.45 9.22 -3.07
C ASN A 87 -4.32 9.74 -1.62
N ASP A 88 -3.10 10.08 -1.20
CA ASP A 88 -2.81 10.53 0.16
C ASP A 88 -3.41 11.91 0.45
N GLY A 89 -3.35 12.83 -0.52
CA GLY A 89 -3.97 14.15 -0.37
C GLY A 89 -5.50 14.05 -0.20
N THR A 90 -6.16 13.13 -0.91
CA THR A 90 -7.61 12.88 -0.73
C THR A 90 -7.89 12.22 0.62
N ALA A 91 -7.09 11.23 1.02
CA ALA A 91 -7.23 10.57 2.32
C ALA A 91 -7.08 11.57 3.48
N PHE A 92 -6.06 12.42 3.41
CA PHE A 92 -5.83 13.53 4.33
C PHE A 92 -7.03 14.47 4.39
N ALA A 93 -7.51 14.94 3.23
CA ALA A 93 -8.64 15.88 3.19
C ALA A 93 -9.89 15.28 3.85
N ASN A 94 -10.22 14.02 3.52
CA ASN A 94 -11.35 13.31 4.11
C ASN A 94 -11.18 13.10 5.62
N LEU A 95 -9.97 12.78 6.09
CA LEU A 95 -9.66 12.60 7.52
C LEU A 95 -9.82 13.91 8.30
N CYS A 96 -9.35 15.02 7.76
CA CYS A 96 -9.52 16.33 8.36
C CYS A 96 -11.00 16.74 8.43
N ASP A 97 -11.75 16.53 7.33
CA ASP A 97 -13.18 16.85 7.25
C ASP A 97 -14.00 16.04 8.27
N VAL A 98 -13.85 14.71 8.25
CA VAL A 98 -14.56 13.78 9.16
C VAL A 98 -14.08 13.93 10.61
N GLY A 99 -12.79 14.19 10.80
CA GLY A 99 -12.16 14.40 12.10
C GLY A 99 -12.57 15.71 12.75
N GLY A 100 -12.93 16.72 11.95
CA GLY A 100 -13.06 18.11 12.38
C GLY A 100 -11.70 18.71 12.77
N TRP A 101 -10.62 18.27 12.11
CA TRP A 101 -9.25 18.61 12.47
C TRP A 101 -8.63 19.55 11.43
N PRO A 102 -8.11 20.73 11.83
CA PRO A 102 -7.15 21.43 11.00
C PRO A 102 -5.90 20.57 10.84
N GLY A 103 -5.16 20.77 9.75
CA GLY A 103 -4.04 19.88 9.47
C GLY A 103 -3.16 20.28 8.30
N ALA A 104 -2.07 19.54 8.14
CA ALA A 104 -1.19 19.68 6.99
C ALA A 104 -0.70 18.30 6.53
N ALA A 105 -0.53 18.13 5.23
CA ALA A 105 0.06 16.92 4.66
C ALA A 105 1.38 17.21 3.97
N PHE A 106 2.42 16.45 4.28
CA PHE A 106 3.62 16.37 3.47
C PHE A 106 3.46 15.27 2.42
N ILE A 107 3.70 15.61 1.15
CA ILE A 107 3.68 14.66 0.03
C ILE A 107 5.05 14.68 -0.64
N GLY A 108 5.80 13.58 -0.52
CA GLY A 108 7.16 13.44 -1.04
C GLY A 108 7.23 12.52 -2.26
N ALA A 109 7.81 13.01 -3.36
CA ALA A 109 8.09 12.17 -4.51
C ALA A 109 9.34 12.66 -5.25
N GLU A 110 10.44 11.91 -5.17
CA GLU A 110 11.68 12.36 -5.79
C GLU A 110 11.65 12.27 -7.32
N ASP A 111 12.25 13.27 -7.95
CA ASP A 111 12.47 13.33 -9.38
C ASP A 111 13.81 14.00 -9.70
N ALA A 112 14.19 13.96 -10.97
CA ALA A 112 15.45 14.52 -11.44
C ALA A 112 15.45 16.06 -11.56
N GLU A 113 14.29 16.71 -11.37
CA GLU A 113 14.17 18.16 -11.47
C GLU A 113 14.82 18.85 -10.26
N PRO A 114 15.15 20.16 -10.36
CA PRO A 114 15.65 20.93 -9.23
C PRO A 114 14.73 20.86 -8.01
N GLU A 115 15.32 20.97 -6.82
CA GLU A 115 14.56 20.96 -5.56
C GLU A 115 13.45 22.02 -5.58
N ARG A 116 12.24 21.59 -5.25
CA ARG A 116 11.06 22.44 -5.19
C ARG A 116 10.11 22.00 -4.10
N VAL A 117 9.43 23.01 -3.56
CA VAL A 117 8.28 22.86 -2.67
C VAL A 117 7.14 23.68 -3.23
N GLU A 118 5.96 23.06 -3.37
CA GLU A 118 4.69 23.73 -3.70
C GLU A 118 3.78 23.66 -2.48
N LEU A 119 3.21 24.81 -2.10
CA LEU A 119 2.23 24.91 -1.03
C LEU A 119 0.83 25.06 -1.63
N VAL A 120 -0.09 24.20 -1.23
CA VAL A 120 -1.50 24.27 -1.64
C VAL A 120 -2.36 24.51 -0.40
N GLU A 121 -2.84 25.75 -0.27
CA GLU A 121 -3.68 26.20 0.84
C GLU A 121 -5.15 25.80 0.62
N GLN A 122 -5.80 25.26 1.65
CA GLN A 122 -7.17 24.75 1.60
C GLN A 122 -7.93 25.09 2.90
N GLY A 123 -8.01 26.38 3.24
CA GLY A 123 -8.69 26.83 4.45
C GLY A 123 -7.96 26.34 5.72
N PRO A 124 -8.59 25.50 6.57
CA PRO A 124 -7.95 24.97 7.77
C PRO A 124 -6.90 23.88 7.47
N THR A 125 -6.75 23.47 6.21
CA THR A 125 -5.79 22.46 5.78
C THR A 125 -4.79 23.00 4.76
N ALA A 126 -3.64 22.35 4.63
CA ALA A 126 -2.66 22.65 3.58
C ALA A 126 -1.92 21.39 3.11
N LEU A 127 -1.47 21.40 1.85
CA LEU A 127 -0.55 20.40 1.31
C LEU A 127 0.82 21.04 1.10
N TYR A 128 1.86 20.34 1.54
CA TYR A 128 3.27 20.64 1.35
C TYR A 128 3.83 19.58 0.39
N LEU A 129 3.91 19.93 -0.89
CA LEU A 129 4.31 19.02 -1.95
C LEU A 129 5.80 19.22 -2.23
N ALA A 130 6.62 18.19 -2.03
CA ALA A 130 8.07 18.28 -2.19
C ALA A 130 8.59 17.19 -3.13
N ASN A 131 9.56 17.55 -3.96
CA ASN A 131 10.29 16.57 -4.78
C ASN A 131 11.57 16.04 -4.12
N ARG A 132 11.75 16.28 -2.82
CA ARG A 132 12.86 15.74 -2.01
C ARG A 132 12.32 15.33 -0.66
N TRP A 133 12.64 14.10 -0.21
CA TRP A 133 12.24 13.65 1.14
C TRP A 133 12.90 14.49 2.24
N ALA A 134 14.09 15.02 1.98
CA ALA A 134 14.79 15.95 2.88
C ALA A 134 13.98 17.21 3.25
N ALA A 135 13.03 17.62 2.39
CA ALA A 135 12.17 18.77 2.68
C ALA A 135 11.20 18.53 3.86
N LEU A 136 11.05 17.29 4.33
CA LEU A 136 10.26 16.98 5.51
C LEU A 136 10.77 17.73 6.77
N ALA A 137 12.07 18.03 6.82
CA ALA A 137 12.63 18.87 7.90
C ALA A 137 12.05 20.30 7.89
N GLY A 138 11.83 20.89 6.71
CA GLY A 138 11.21 22.21 6.56
C GLY A 138 9.70 22.20 6.83
N PHE A 139 9.04 21.07 6.59
CA PHE A 139 7.61 20.90 6.83
C PHE A 139 7.21 21.06 8.31
N GLU A 140 8.06 20.63 9.26
CA GLU A 140 7.80 20.83 10.69
C GLU A 140 7.76 22.32 11.06
N GLY A 141 8.69 23.12 10.52
CA GLY A 141 8.68 24.57 10.67
C GLY A 141 7.42 25.21 10.08
N PHE A 142 7.03 24.78 8.88
CA PHE A 142 5.77 25.20 8.24
C PHE A 142 4.54 24.89 9.11
N CYS A 143 4.46 23.69 9.71
CA CYS A 143 3.37 23.33 10.60
C CYS A 143 3.33 24.25 11.83
N HIS A 144 4.49 24.56 12.42
CA HIS A 144 4.57 25.47 13.56
C HIS A 144 4.08 26.89 13.21
N GLU A 145 4.53 27.46 12.10
CA GLU A 145 4.12 28.79 11.62
C GLU A 145 2.61 28.89 11.36
N ARG A 146 1.98 27.78 10.99
CA ARG A 146 0.51 27.67 10.80
C ARG A 146 -0.28 27.43 12.09
N GLY A 147 0.38 27.37 13.24
CA GLY A 147 -0.29 27.03 14.49
C GLY A 147 -0.75 25.57 14.55
N LEU A 148 -0.04 24.67 13.86
CA LEU A 148 -0.20 23.23 13.90
C LEU A 148 0.99 22.58 14.65
N PRO A 149 1.20 22.87 15.95
CA PRO A 149 2.30 22.28 16.69
C PRO A 149 2.13 20.75 16.79
N VAL A 150 3.25 20.03 16.75
CA VAL A 150 3.25 18.59 16.97
C VAL A 150 3.36 18.34 18.48
N ASP A 151 2.25 17.94 19.09
CA ASP A 151 2.11 17.73 20.54
C ASP A 151 1.14 16.56 20.83
N GLU A 152 0.78 16.32 22.09
CA GLU A 152 -0.11 15.22 22.52
C GLU A 152 -1.50 15.24 21.88
N GLY A 153 -1.96 16.40 21.41
CA GLY A 153 -3.21 16.61 20.68
C GLY A 153 -3.10 16.40 19.16
N THR A 154 -1.95 15.98 18.64
CA THR A 154 -1.74 15.74 17.20
C THR A 154 -1.78 14.26 16.87
N ALA A 155 -2.55 13.91 15.84
CA ALA A 155 -2.39 12.63 15.15
C ALA A 155 -1.49 12.81 13.93
N VAL A 156 -0.39 12.07 13.87
CA VAL A 156 0.47 11.93 12.71
C VAL A 156 0.13 10.61 12.03
N VAL A 157 -0.37 10.71 10.81
CA VAL A 157 -0.71 9.58 9.96
C VAL A 157 0.37 9.39 8.92
N LEU A 158 0.98 8.20 8.89
CA LEU A 158 2.02 7.83 7.95
C LEU A 158 1.46 6.84 6.93
N ASP A 159 1.55 7.16 5.65
CA ASP A 159 1.41 6.12 4.63
C ASP A 159 2.62 5.16 4.69
N LEU A 160 2.37 3.87 4.45
CA LEU A 160 3.41 2.84 4.56
C LEU A 160 4.20 2.69 3.26
N ASP A 161 3.53 2.20 2.21
CA ASP A 161 4.16 1.75 0.97
C ASP A 161 4.55 2.95 0.10
N LYS A 162 5.84 3.03 -0.26
CA LYS A 162 6.43 4.15 -1.01
C LYS A 162 6.56 5.47 -0.24
N THR A 163 6.21 5.45 1.04
CA THR A 163 6.35 6.60 1.96
C THR A 163 7.27 6.24 3.13
N THR A 164 6.78 5.46 4.09
CA THR A 164 7.55 5.06 5.27
C THR A 164 8.59 4.00 4.92
N VAL A 165 8.27 3.11 3.98
CA VAL A 165 9.22 2.18 3.36
C VAL A 165 9.24 2.40 1.86
N GLY A 166 10.43 2.31 1.25
CA GLY A 166 10.57 2.42 -0.20
C GLY A 166 10.28 3.79 -0.77
N ALA A 167 10.79 4.87 -0.16
CA ALA A 167 10.57 6.27 -0.56
C ALA A 167 10.37 6.48 -2.08
N ARG A 168 9.22 7.03 -2.47
CA ARG A 168 8.84 7.32 -3.86
C ARG A 168 9.89 8.12 -4.60
N GLY A 169 10.28 7.63 -5.78
CA GLY A 169 11.29 8.26 -6.62
C GLY A 169 12.73 7.92 -6.24
N ARG A 170 12.95 7.39 -5.03
CA ARG A 170 14.27 6.99 -4.53
C ARG A 170 14.43 5.47 -4.49
N ASN A 171 13.55 4.79 -3.76
CA ASN A 171 13.65 3.36 -3.43
C ASN A 171 12.39 2.54 -3.79
N ASP A 172 11.33 3.18 -4.31
CA ASP A 172 10.05 2.51 -4.59
C ASP A 172 10.12 1.42 -5.67
N ARG A 173 11.15 1.46 -6.53
CA ARG A 173 11.38 0.42 -7.54
C ARG A 173 11.59 -0.96 -6.93
N ALA A 174 12.14 -1.07 -5.71
CA ALA A 174 12.29 -2.36 -5.04
C ALA A 174 10.93 -2.99 -4.69
N ILE A 175 9.96 -2.17 -4.27
CA ILE A 175 8.58 -2.58 -4.03
C ILE A 175 7.92 -3.04 -5.35
N ASP A 176 8.08 -2.25 -6.42
CA ASP A 176 7.49 -2.60 -7.72
C ASP A 176 8.09 -3.91 -8.27
N ARG A 177 9.40 -4.12 -8.15
CA ARG A 177 10.04 -5.38 -8.55
C ARG A 177 9.56 -6.57 -7.72
N ALA A 178 9.38 -6.41 -6.41
CA ALA A 178 8.82 -7.46 -5.55
C ALA A 178 7.44 -7.91 -6.06
N ARG A 179 6.59 -6.95 -6.43
CA ARG A 179 5.27 -7.23 -6.96
C ARG A 179 5.34 -7.97 -8.30
N VAL A 180 6.14 -7.48 -9.25
CA VAL A 180 6.30 -8.12 -10.56
C VAL A 180 6.86 -9.54 -10.43
N GLU A 181 7.88 -9.72 -9.57
CA GLU A 181 8.45 -11.04 -9.30
C GLU A 181 7.41 -11.99 -8.71
N ALA A 182 6.59 -11.54 -7.77
CA ALA A 182 5.53 -12.37 -7.21
C ALA A 182 4.51 -12.80 -8.27
N VAL A 183 4.15 -11.92 -9.23
CA VAL A 183 3.24 -12.30 -10.33
C VAL A 183 3.94 -13.35 -11.18
N ARG A 184 5.20 -13.10 -11.54
CA ARG A 184 6.04 -13.99 -12.34
C ARG A 184 6.13 -15.39 -11.72
N GLU A 185 6.48 -15.48 -10.45
CA GLU A 185 6.60 -16.74 -9.70
C GLU A 185 5.28 -17.48 -9.60
N THR A 186 4.19 -16.76 -9.37
CA THR A 186 2.85 -17.34 -9.30
C THR A 186 2.46 -17.94 -10.64
N VAL A 187 2.62 -17.18 -11.74
CA VAL A 187 2.27 -17.62 -13.08
C VAL A 187 3.18 -18.76 -13.54
N ALA A 188 4.50 -18.65 -13.35
CA ALA A 188 5.46 -19.68 -13.70
C ALA A 188 5.22 -20.99 -12.91
N GLY A 189 4.94 -20.90 -11.61
CA GLY A 189 4.64 -22.05 -10.78
C GLY A 189 3.36 -22.78 -11.20
N LEU A 190 2.36 -22.05 -11.71
CA LEU A 190 1.08 -22.61 -12.14
C LEU A 190 1.11 -23.16 -13.58
N LEU A 191 1.89 -22.55 -14.48
CA LEU A 191 2.03 -22.99 -15.87
C LEU A 191 3.13 -24.04 -16.06
N GLY A 192 4.11 -24.11 -15.16
CA GLY A 192 5.21 -25.06 -15.24
C GLY A 192 6.03 -24.91 -16.52
N GLY A 193 6.26 -26.02 -17.23
CA GLY A 193 7.10 -26.05 -18.44
C GLY A 193 6.54 -25.27 -19.64
N GLU A 194 5.28 -24.83 -19.60
CA GLU A 194 4.65 -24.02 -20.65
C GLU A 194 4.86 -22.50 -20.45
N TYR A 195 5.53 -22.11 -19.37
CA TYR A 195 5.76 -20.71 -19.04
C TYR A 195 6.75 -20.02 -20.01
N ASP A 196 6.28 -18.98 -20.70
CA ASP A 196 7.11 -18.04 -21.46
C ASP A 196 7.26 -16.71 -20.69
N GLY A 197 8.45 -16.50 -20.12
CA GLY A 197 8.76 -15.30 -19.34
C GLY A 197 8.78 -14.01 -20.15
N SER A 198 9.18 -14.07 -21.41
CA SER A 198 9.22 -12.89 -22.29
C SER A 198 7.81 -12.46 -22.68
N ALA A 199 6.96 -13.42 -23.05
CA ALA A 199 5.56 -13.16 -23.36
C ALA A 199 4.80 -12.65 -22.12
N PHE A 200 5.06 -13.22 -20.94
CA PHE A 200 4.51 -12.74 -19.68
C PHE A 200 4.87 -11.27 -19.42
N GLN A 201 6.17 -10.92 -19.50
CA GLN A 201 6.63 -9.56 -19.22
C GLN A 201 5.99 -8.55 -20.19
N ALA A 202 5.93 -8.88 -21.48
CA ALA A 202 5.30 -8.04 -22.48
C ALA A 202 3.80 -7.81 -22.20
N ALA A 203 3.07 -8.85 -21.78
CA ALA A 203 1.66 -8.75 -21.43
C ALA A 203 1.45 -7.90 -20.17
N TYR A 204 2.24 -8.13 -19.12
CA TYR A 204 2.16 -7.39 -17.88
C TYR A 204 2.43 -5.90 -18.10
N ASP A 205 3.53 -5.55 -18.77
CA ASP A 205 3.93 -4.16 -19.03
C ASP A 205 2.94 -3.40 -19.91
N LEU A 206 2.25 -4.10 -20.82
CA LEU A 206 1.21 -3.50 -21.64
C LEU A 206 -0.06 -3.24 -20.83
N LEU A 207 -0.54 -4.26 -20.10
CA LEU A 207 -1.83 -4.21 -19.40
C LEU A 207 -1.78 -3.45 -18.08
N ASN A 208 -0.59 -3.15 -17.54
CA ASN A 208 -0.42 -2.29 -16.36
C ASN A 208 -0.49 -0.78 -16.70
N ARG A 209 -0.59 -0.41 -17.98
CA ARG A 209 -0.66 1.01 -18.40
C ARG A 209 -2.01 1.63 -18.05
N PRO A 210 -2.08 2.95 -17.80
CA PRO A 210 -3.32 3.66 -17.50
C PRO A 210 -4.46 3.43 -18.50
N GLU A 211 -4.14 3.20 -19.77
CA GLU A 211 -5.10 2.84 -20.83
C GLU A 211 -6.00 1.65 -20.43
N PHE A 212 -5.44 0.67 -19.71
CA PHE A 212 -6.13 -0.57 -19.34
C PHE A 212 -6.68 -0.56 -17.91
N HIS A 213 -6.43 0.49 -17.11
CA HIS A 213 -6.94 0.60 -15.74
C HIS A 213 -8.46 0.50 -15.64
N PRO A 214 -9.28 1.06 -16.55
CA PRO A 214 -10.73 0.84 -16.52
C PRO A 214 -11.12 -0.64 -16.65
N PHE A 215 -10.36 -1.41 -17.43
CA PHE A 215 -10.58 -2.84 -17.65
C PHE A 215 -10.11 -3.69 -16.47
N THR A 216 -8.90 -3.41 -15.95
CA THR A 216 -8.29 -4.12 -14.82
C THR A 216 -8.75 -3.61 -13.46
N ALA A 217 -9.57 -2.55 -13.42
CA ALA A 217 -9.94 -1.80 -12.22
C ALA A 217 -8.73 -1.31 -11.39
N ASP A 218 -7.58 -1.10 -12.06
CA ASP A 218 -6.28 -0.86 -11.42
C ASP A 218 -5.97 -1.89 -10.29
N ASN A 219 -6.40 -3.13 -10.51
CA ASN A 219 -6.29 -4.21 -9.53
C ASN A 219 -5.23 -5.23 -9.96
N GLN A 220 -4.20 -5.38 -9.13
CA GLN A 220 -3.07 -6.25 -9.40
C GLN A 220 -3.45 -7.74 -9.36
N ASP A 221 -4.49 -8.16 -8.63
CA ASP A 221 -4.98 -9.55 -8.70
C ASP A 221 -5.57 -9.84 -10.07
N TYR A 222 -6.32 -8.87 -10.59
CA TYR A 222 -6.98 -8.99 -11.89
C TYR A 222 -5.93 -9.06 -12.99
N LEU A 223 -4.92 -8.17 -12.94
CA LEU A 223 -3.79 -8.19 -13.87
C LEU A 223 -3.01 -9.52 -13.79
N ALA A 224 -2.64 -9.98 -12.59
CA ALA A 224 -1.94 -11.23 -12.39
C ALA A 224 -2.72 -12.44 -12.95
N TYR A 225 -4.04 -12.47 -12.70
CA TYR A 225 -4.92 -13.51 -13.22
C TYR A 225 -5.07 -13.43 -14.75
N ILE A 226 -5.18 -12.23 -15.33
CA ILE A 226 -5.19 -12.05 -16.79
C ILE A 226 -3.88 -12.62 -17.38
N CYS A 227 -2.73 -12.29 -16.81
CA CYS A 227 -1.44 -12.84 -17.24
C CYS A 227 -1.38 -14.36 -17.15
N LEU A 228 -1.97 -14.98 -16.12
CA LEU A 228 -2.08 -16.43 -16.00
C LEU A 228 -2.89 -17.04 -17.17
N VAL A 229 -4.04 -16.44 -17.49
CA VAL A 229 -4.90 -16.89 -18.59
C VAL A 229 -4.20 -16.73 -19.94
N LEU A 230 -3.52 -15.60 -20.16
CA LEU A 230 -2.74 -15.38 -21.38
C LEU A 230 -1.61 -16.40 -21.51
N GLY A 231 -0.88 -16.66 -20.43
CA GLY A 231 0.20 -17.65 -20.41
C GLY A 231 -0.28 -19.08 -20.60
N SER A 232 -1.54 -19.41 -20.25
CA SER A 232 -2.14 -20.72 -20.54
C SER A 232 -2.48 -20.94 -22.02
N GLY A 233 -2.37 -19.91 -22.85
CA GLY A 233 -2.74 -19.97 -24.27
C GLY A 233 -4.24 -19.94 -24.55
N LEU A 234 -5.11 -19.91 -23.52
CA LEU A 234 -6.56 -19.85 -23.69
C LEU A 234 -7.02 -18.61 -24.47
N MET A 235 -6.32 -17.49 -24.28
CA MET A 235 -6.54 -16.24 -25.02
C MET A 235 -5.19 -15.59 -25.35
N GLY A 236 -5.04 -15.10 -26.58
CA GLY A 236 -3.86 -14.33 -26.98
C GLY A 236 -3.95 -12.85 -26.59
N LEU A 237 -2.80 -12.24 -26.28
CA LEU A 237 -2.70 -10.83 -25.87
C LEU A 237 -3.30 -9.86 -26.91
N ASP A 238 -2.95 -10.02 -28.19
CA ASP A 238 -3.45 -9.15 -29.26
C ASP A 238 -4.98 -9.18 -29.38
N ARG A 239 -5.56 -10.38 -29.22
CA ARG A 239 -7.02 -10.56 -29.23
C ARG A 239 -7.66 -9.86 -28.04
N LEU A 240 -7.10 -10.01 -26.84
CA LEU A 240 -7.60 -9.35 -25.64
C LEU A 240 -7.56 -7.82 -25.81
N VAL A 241 -6.41 -7.28 -26.19
CA VAL A 241 -6.20 -5.84 -26.40
C VAL A 241 -7.18 -5.29 -27.44
N ALA A 242 -7.37 -5.99 -28.56
CA ALA A 242 -8.32 -5.59 -29.59
C ALA A 242 -9.78 -5.61 -29.09
N GLN A 243 -10.15 -6.52 -28.20
CA GLN A 243 -11.50 -6.56 -27.61
C GLN A 243 -11.71 -5.44 -26.58
N VAL A 244 -10.72 -5.17 -25.73
CA VAL A 244 -10.77 -4.08 -24.74
C VAL A 244 -10.88 -2.73 -25.46
N ARG A 245 -10.00 -2.46 -26.43
CA ARG A 245 -10.02 -1.20 -27.21
C ARG A 245 -11.30 -1.01 -28.01
N ALA A 246 -11.90 -2.09 -28.48
CA ALA A 246 -13.19 -2.04 -29.18
C ALA A 246 -14.41 -1.97 -28.24
N GLY A 247 -14.20 -1.94 -26.92
CA GLY A 247 -15.28 -1.92 -25.92
C GLY A 247 -16.09 -3.21 -25.83
N ARG A 248 -15.64 -4.30 -26.48
CA ARG A 248 -16.31 -5.62 -26.44
C ARG A 248 -16.01 -6.38 -25.15
N LEU A 249 -14.89 -6.05 -24.51
CA LEU A 249 -14.50 -6.59 -23.21
C LEU A 249 -14.08 -5.43 -22.30
N ALA A 250 -15.06 -4.79 -21.69
CA ALA A 250 -14.91 -3.53 -20.98
C ALA A 250 -14.49 -3.70 -19.51
N SER A 251 -14.63 -4.89 -18.93
CA SER A 251 -14.30 -5.12 -17.51
C SER A 251 -13.72 -6.50 -17.23
N PHE A 252 -13.00 -6.60 -16.12
CA PHE A 252 -12.52 -7.87 -15.59
C PHE A 252 -13.65 -8.89 -15.37
N ALA A 253 -14.83 -8.45 -14.92
CA ALA A 253 -15.98 -9.33 -14.74
C ALA A 253 -16.42 -9.99 -16.05
N GLN A 254 -16.38 -9.27 -17.17
CA GLN A 254 -16.65 -9.84 -18.49
C GLN A 254 -15.52 -10.79 -18.92
N PHE A 255 -14.27 -10.45 -18.64
CA PHE A 255 -13.11 -11.29 -18.95
C PHE A 255 -13.18 -12.64 -18.22
N ILE A 256 -13.38 -12.63 -16.90
CA ILE A 256 -13.39 -13.87 -16.12
C ILE A 256 -14.59 -14.76 -16.47
N ALA A 257 -15.74 -14.18 -16.82
CA ALA A 257 -16.90 -14.93 -17.33
C ALA A 257 -16.63 -15.56 -18.71
N ALA A 258 -15.91 -14.85 -19.60
CA ALA A 258 -15.51 -15.41 -20.89
C ALA A 258 -14.52 -16.58 -20.72
N VAL A 259 -13.62 -16.50 -19.73
CA VAL A 259 -12.72 -17.60 -19.36
C VAL A 259 -13.49 -18.79 -18.78
N ASP A 260 -14.46 -18.54 -17.90
CA ASP A 260 -15.30 -19.58 -17.29
C ASP A 260 -16.06 -20.39 -18.34
N GLY A 261 -16.63 -19.73 -19.35
CA GLY A 261 -17.27 -20.40 -20.49
C GLY A 261 -16.33 -21.31 -21.30
N GLN A 262 -15.01 -21.21 -21.09
CA GLN A 262 -13.98 -22.02 -21.74
C GLN A 262 -13.12 -22.80 -20.74
N ALA A 263 -13.49 -22.85 -19.46
CA ALA A 263 -12.67 -23.46 -18.40
C ALA A 263 -12.38 -24.95 -18.62
N GLY A 264 -13.20 -25.64 -19.44
CA GLY A 264 -12.96 -27.02 -19.88
C GLY A 264 -11.67 -27.21 -20.68
N TYR A 265 -11.16 -26.16 -21.34
CA TYR A 265 -9.89 -26.18 -22.08
C TYR A 265 -8.68 -25.89 -21.19
N LEU A 266 -8.87 -25.40 -19.96
CA LEU A 266 -7.78 -25.22 -19.02
C LEU A 266 -7.27 -26.58 -18.50
N PRO A 267 -5.95 -26.75 -18.33
CA PRO A 267 -5.37 -27.82 -17.54
C PRO A 267 -6.01 -27.90 -16.14
N ARG A 268 -6.06 -29.11 -15.57
CA ARG A 268 -6.76 -29.34 -14.29
C ARG A 268 -6.33 -28.38 -13.18
N GLY A 269 -5.02 -28.20 -12.97
CA GLY A 269 -4.51 -27.29 -11.93
C GLY A 269 -4.96 -25.84 -12.14
N LEU A 270 -4.94 -25.35 -13.38
CA LEU A 270 -5.42 -24.00 -13.71
C LEU A 270 -6.93 -23.87 -13.56
N ARG A 271 -7.69 -24.93 -13.82
CA ARG A 271 -9.14 -24.94 -13.61
C ARG A 271 -9.52 -24.81 -12.14
N GLU A 272 -8.77 -25.46 -11.25
CA GLU A 272 -8.95 -25.34 -9.79
C GLU A 272 -8.67 -23.90 -9.34
N VAL A 273 -7.55 -23.31 -9.77
CA VAL A 273 -7.22 -21.90 -9.49
C VAL A 273 -8.27 -20.94 -10.07
N HIS A 274 -8.72 -21.19 -11.30
CA HIS A 274 -9.78 -20.40 -11.93
C HIS A 274 -11.07 -20.40 -11.10
N GLY A 275 -11.53 -21.58 -10.66
CA GLY A 275 -12.74 -21.71 -9.85
C GLY A 275 -12.63 -20.97 -8.52
N GLU A 276 -11.46 -21.01 -7.87
CA GLU A 276 -11.21 -20.25 -6.65
C GLU A 276 -11.27 -18.73 -6.87
N VAL A 277 -10.59 -18.22 -7.90
CA VAL A 277 -10.58 -16.79 -8.21
C VAL A 277 -11.99 -16.33 -8.58
N LEU A 278 -12.69 -17.09 -9.43
CA LEU A 278 -14.07 -16.80 -9.82
C LEU A 278 -15.01 -16.73 -8.62
N GLY A 279 -14.94 -17.73 -7.72
CA GLY A 279 -15.78 -17.74 -6.51
C GLY A 279 -15.53 -16.53 -5.60
N ARG A 280 -14.28 -16.10 -5.45
CA ARG A 280 -13.93 -14.90 -4.66
C ARG A 280 -14.39 -13.61 -5.34
N VAL A 281 -14.25 -13.50 -6.66
CA VAL A 281 -14.78 -12.37 -7.43
C VAL A 281 -16.30 -12.27 -7.28
N GLN A 282 -17.01 -13.40 -7.38
CA GLN A 282 -18.46 -13.46 -7.18
C GLN A 282 -18.88 -13.08 -5.74
N ALA A 283 -18.04 -13.38 -4.75
CA ALA A 283 -18.22 -12.95 -3.36
C ALA A 283 -17.85 -11.48 -3.10
N GLY A 284 -17.35 -10.75 -4.10
CA GLY A 284 -16.94 -9.36 -3.96
C GLY A 284 -15.60 -9.16 -3.24
N ASP A 285 -14.77 -10.20 -3.17
CA ASP A 285 -13.42 -10.12 -2.61
C ASP A 285 -12.55 -9.17 -3.49
N PRO A 286 -12.00 -8.09 -2.92
CA PRO A 286 -11.18 -7.14 -3.68
C PRO A 286 -9.82 -7.72 -4.07
N THR A 287 -9.36 -8.82 -3.47
CA THR A 287 -8.05 -9.44 -3.72
C THR A 287 -8.18 -10.95 -3.97
N PRO A 288 -8.88 -11.36 -5.04
CA PRO A 288 -9.30 -12.76 -5.21
C PRO A 288 -8.16 -13.74 -5.52
N PHE A 289 -6.96 -13.27 -5.90
CA PHE A 289 -5.87 -14.17 -6.27
C PHE A 289 -4.92 -14.41 -5.09
N LYS A 290 -5.38 -15.20 -4.11
CA LYS A 290 -4.67 -15.40 -2.83
C LYS A 290 -3.28 -16.02 -2.97
N ALA A 291 -3.08 -16.93 -3.92
CA ALA A 291 -1.75 -17.49 -4.22
C ALA A 291 -0.76 -16.40 -4.64
N PHE A 292 -1.20 -15.46 -5.47
CA PHE A 292 -0.38 -14.31 -5.84
C PHE A 292 -0.03 -13.45 -4.63
N ARG A 293 -1.01 -13.09 -3.79
CA ARG A 293 -0.77 -12.26 -2.60
C ARG A 293 0.24 -12.90 -1.63
N ALA A 294 0.15 -14.21 -1.43
CA ALA A 294 1.12 -14.92 -0.60
C ALA A 294 2.53 -14.86 -1.19
N ASN A 295 2.69 -14.93 -2.52
CA ASN A 295 3.98 -14.72 -3.17
C ASN A 295 4.42 -13.25 -3.14
N GLU A 296 3.49 -12.30 -3.17
CA GLU A 296 3.79 -10.88 -2.98
C GLU A 296 4.38 -10.62 -1.60
N TYR A 297 3.83 -11.24 -0.55
CA TYR A 297 4.47 -11.22 0.78
C TYR A 297 5.89 -11.78 0.72
N ARG A 298 6.09 -12.97 0.13
CA ARG A 298 7.42 -13.62 0.05
C ARG A 298 8.46 -12.76 -0.66
N ALA A 299 8.12 -12.25 -1.84
CA ALA A 299 9.00 -11.42 -2.64
C ALA A 299 9.29 -10.06 -1.98
N THR A 300 8.31 -9.51 -1.25
CA THR A 300 8.50 -8.29 -0.44
C THR A 300 9.43 -8.58 0.73
N ALA A 301 9.16 -9.63 1.50
CA ALA A 301 9.93 -10.03 2.67
C ALA A 301 11.40 -10.36 2.32
N ALA A 302 11.63 -10.99 1.17
CA ALA A 302 12.99 -11.30 0.69
C ALA A 302 13.85 -10.06 0.37
N ARG A 303 13.25 -8.87 0.33
CA ARG A 303 13.94 -7.59 0.05
C ARG A 303 14.18 -6.73 1.28
N PHE A 304 13.84 -7.23 2.47
CA PHE A 304 14.12 -6.53 3.73
C PHE A 304 15.42 -7.07 4.33
N GLY A 305 16.38 -6.17 4.58
CA GLY A 305 17.59 -6.44 5.37
C GLY A 305 18.40 -7.69 4.95
N PHE A 306 18.54 -7.93 3.65
CA PHE A 306 19.28 -9.09 3.11
C PHE A 306 20.73 -8.77 2.71
N LEU A 307 21.05 -7.49 2.54
CA LEU A 307 22.40 -7.00 2.29
C LEU A 307 23.15 -6.81 3.61
N SER A 308 24.49 -6.82 3.55
CA SER A 308 25.34 -6.50 4.71
C SER A 308 25.34 -4.99 4.99
N ASP A 309 25.50 -4.61 6.26
CA ASP A 309 25.67 -3.22 6.70
C ASP A 309 26.84 -2.48 6.01
N ASP A 310 27.82 -3.22 5.46
CA ASP A 310 28.98 -2.64 4.77
C ASP A 310 28.70 -2.22 3.31
N TRP A 311 27.51 -2.53 2.76
CA TRP A 311 27.18 -2.16 1.37
C TRP A 311 26.94 -0.65 1.21
N PRO A 312 27.34 -0.05 0.08
CA PRO A 312 27.00 1.34 -0.21
C PRO A 312 25.48 1.54 -0.29
N LEU A 313 24.99 2.65 0.26
CA LEU A 313 23.55 2.96 0.24
C LEU A 313 23.00 3.05 -1.19
N GLU A 314 23.78 3.51 -2.17
CA GLU A 314 23.36 3.56 -3.57
C GLU A 314 23.02 2.17 -4.12
N HIS A 315 23.72 1.13 -3.65
CA HIS A 315 23.41 -0.24 -4.00
C HIS A 315 22.19 -0.75 -3.24
N MET A 316 22.10 -0.47 -1.93
CA MET A 316 20.95 -0.84 -1.10
C MET A 316 19.64 -0.26 -1.65
N VAL A 317 19.63 1.04 -2.01
CA VAL A 317 18.49 1.72 -2.64
C VAL A 317 18.05 1.02 -3.93
N GLY A 318 19.01 0.43 -4.65
CA GLY A 318 18.77 -0.31 -5.88
C GLY A 318 18.08 -1.64 -5.66
N GLU A 319 18.29 -2.33 -4.54
CA GLU A 319 18.01 -3.76 -4.36
C GLU A 319 17.05 -4.08 -3.21
N GLU A 320 17.22 -3.42 -2.06
CA GLU A 320 16.42 -3.58 -0.84
C GLU A 320 15.24 -2.64 -0.77
N ILE A 321 14.24 -3.01 0.03
CA ILE A 321 13.21 -2.09 0.50
C ILE A 321 13.69 -1.51 1.82
N LEU A 322 13.95 -0.20 1.84
CA LEU A 322 14.51 0.53 2.97
C LEU A 322 13.41 1.26 3.73
N VAL A 323 13.65 1.51 5.03
CA VAL A 323 12.89 2.53 5.76
C VAL A 323 13.37 3.92 5.30
N THR A 324 12.44 4.81 4.97
CA THR A 324 12.76 6.19 4.59
C THR A 324 13.27 6.93 5.82
N GLN A 325 14.56 7.26 5.86
CA GLN A 325 15.21 7.80 7.05
C GLN A 325 14.56 9.10 7.53
N GLU A 326 14.22 10.01 6.61
CA GLU A 326 13.60 11.29 6.96
C GLU A 326 12.25 11.10 7.68
N VAL A 327 11.44 10.13 7.23
CA VAL A 327 10.15 9.78 7.85
C VAL A 327 10.37 9.17 9.23
N ARG A 328 11.33 8.24 9.36
CA ARG A 328 11.66 7.62 10.65
C ARG A 328 12.11 8.66 11.68
N GLU A 329 13.03 9.55 11.31
CA GLU A 329 13.54 10.57 12.22
C GLU A 329 12.44 11.54 12.65
N ALA A 330 11.59 11.98 11.72
CA ALA A 330 10.45 12.83 12.02
C ALA A 330 9.46 12.13 12.97
N ALA A 331 9.09 10.88 12.67
CA ALA A 331 8.16 10.10 13.49
C ALA A 331 8.70 9.89 14.93
N LEU A 332 9.98 9.55 15.09
CA LEU A 332 10.60 9.42 16.42
C LEU A 332 10.58 10.74 17.20
N ARG A 333 10.92 11.86 16.54
CA ARG A 333 10.85 13.19 17.16
C ARG A 333 9.43 13.56 17.57
N TRP A 334 8.46 13.43 16.66
CA TRP A 334 7.06 13.76 16.92
C TRP A 334 6.45 12.88 18.01
N ARG A 335 6.82 11.60 18.06
CA ARG A 335 6.44 10.70 19.16
C ARG A 335 7.01 11.17 20.49
N SER A 336 8.26 11.63 20.52
CA SER A 336 8.89 12.17 21.75
C SER A 336 8.23 13.47 22.24
N GLN A 337 7.54 14.19 21.35
CA GLN A 337 6.70 15.36 21.64
C GLN A 337 5.26 14.96 22.02
N GLY A 338 4.94 13.66 22.09
CA GLY A 338 3.66 13.13 22.56
C GLY A 338 2.61 12.87 21.47
N ALA A 339 2.91 13.16 20.19
CA ALA A 339 1.97 12.94 19.10
C ALA A 339 1.64 11.46 18.90
N LEU A 340 0.40 11.17 18.47
CA LEU A 340 0.01 9.83 18.04
C LEU A 340 0.68 9.52 16.71
N ILE A 341 1.54 8.52 16.64
CA ILE A 341 2.02 7.99 15.37
C ILE A 341 1.13 6.81 14.97
N PHE A 342 0.52 6.88 13.79
CA PHE A 342 -0.36 5.85 13.26
C PHE A 342 -0.08 5.61 11.77
N ALA A 343 0.01 4.37 11.31
CA ALA A 343 0.29 4.08 9.91
C ALA A 343 -0.91 3.51 9.15
N LEU A 344 -0.99 3.81 7.85
CA LEU A 344 -1.98 3.28 6.91
C LEU A 344 -1.28 2.61 5.74
N SER A 345 -1.84 1.51 5.25
CA SER A 345 -1.39 0.88 4.01
C SER A 345 -2.59 0.41 3.18
N ASP A 346 -2.52 0.64 1.86
CA ASP A 346 -3.45 0.06 0.90
C ASP A 346 -3.08 -1.38 0.52
N LYS A 347 -1.96 -1.91 1.03
CA LYS A 347 -1.51 -3.27 0.77
C LYS A 347 -2.44 -4.29 1.44
N PRO A 348 -2.90 -5.32 0.71
CA PRO A 348 -3.73 -6.38 1.27
C PRO A 348 -3.04 -7.14 2.39
N ASP A 349 -3.81 -7.56 3.38
CA ASP A 349 -3.33 -8.37 4.50
C ASP A 349 -2.57 -9.61 4.06
N GLU A 350 -3.04 -10.32 3.04
CA GLU A 350 -2.38 -11.53 2.55
C GLU A 350 -1.01 -11.28 1.92
N ALA A 351 -0.72 -10.02 1.56
CA ALA A 351 0.59 -9.57 1.11
C ALA A 351 1.39 -8.85 2.21
N SER A 352 0.78 -8.56 3.36
CA SER A 352 1.38 -7.82 4.48
C SER A 352 1.73 -8.71 5.67
N PHE A 353 1.01 -9.82 5.84
CA PHE A 353 1.23 -10.83 6.87
C PHE A 353 1.81 -12.12 6.27
N PRO A 354 2.62 -12.85 7.05
CA PRO A 354 3.18 -14.10 6.59
C PRO A 354 2.08 -15.13 6.32
N PRO A 355 2.18 -15.89 5.23
CA PRO A 355 1.36 -17.08 5.05
C PRO A 355 1.71 -18.11 6.14
N ALA A 356 0.77 -19.02 6.43
CA ALA A 356 0.84 -19.90 7.60
C ALA A 356 2.14 -20.71 7.72
N ASP A 357 2.70 -21.16 6.60
CA ASP A 357 3.98 -21.87 6.52
C ASP A 357 5.18 -21.04 6.97
N LEU A 358 5.18 -19.74 6.65
CA LEU A 358 6.22 -18.79 7.07
C LEU A 358 5.98 -18.27 8.48
N ALA A 359 4.72 -18.04 8.86
CA ALA A 359 4.36 -17.66 10.22
C ALA A 359 4.86 -18.71 11.23
N ALA A 360 4.68 -20.00 10.92
CA ALA A 360 5.18 -21.11 11.73
C ALA A 360 6.72 -21.15 11.86
N ARG A 361 7.45 -20.47 10.97
CA ARG A 361 8.92 -20.33 10.98
C ARG A 361 9.40 -19.00 11.55
N GLY A 362 8.50 -18.22 12.16
CA GLY A 362 8.83 -16.92 12.75
C GLY A 362 8.76 -15.73 11.78
N GLY A 363 8.17 -15.91 10.59
CA GLY A 363 7.84 -14.81 9.70
C GLY A 363 6.95 -13.77 10.39
N ARG A 364 7.08 -12.50 9.99
CA ARG A 364 6.42 -11.37 10.65
C ARG A 364 5.71 -10.47 9.64
N ALA A 365 4.73 -9.71 10.11
CA ALA A 365 4.11 -8.66 9.29
C ALA A 365 5.17 -7.65 8.80
N ILE A 366 5.00 -7.09 7.61
CA ILE A 366 6.02 -6.26 6.96
C ILE A 366 6.48 -5.07 7.81
N HIS A 367 5.58 -4.45 8.61
CA HIS A 367 5.94 -3.33 9.47
C HIS A 367 6.88 -3.74 10.62
N ARG A 368 6.93 -5.03 10.98
CA ARG A 368 7.80 -5.59 12.03
C ARG A 368 9.10 -6.17 11.49
N MET A 369 9.28 -6.18 10.17
CA MET A 369 10.51 -6.67 9.56
C MET A 369 11.61 -5.63 9.68
N GLU A 370 12.82 -6.08 9.96
CA GLU A 370 13.99 -5.22 10.02
C GLU A 370 14.57 -5.01 8.62
N THR A 371 14.99 -3.79 8.33
CA THR A 371 15.71 -3.41 7.11
C THR A 371 16.51 -2.14 7.37
N HIS A 372 17.44 -1.79 6.49
CA HIS A 372 18.22 -0.56 6.63
C HIS A 372 17.32 0.68 6.50
N ALA A 373 17.60 1.71 7.29
CA ALA A 373 17.06 3.04 7.06
C ALA A 373 18.03 3.87 6.22
N GLY A 374 17.55 4.46 5.12
CA GLY A 374 18.37 5.20 4.18
C GLY A 374 17.73 6.50 3.71
N GLY A 375 18.56 7.54 3.61
CA GLY A 375 18.19 8.85 3.05
C GLY A 375 19.38 9.72 2.67
#